data_AF-A0A920E5F8-F1
#
_entry.id   AF-A0A920E5F8-F1
#
_cell.length_a   1.000
_cell.length_b   1.000
_cell.length_c   1.000
_cell.angle_alpha   90.00
_cell.angle_beta   90.00
_cell.angle_gamma   90.00
#
_symmetry.space_group_name_H-M   'P 1'
#
loop_
_entity.id
_entity.type
_entity.pdbx_description
1 polymer ?
#
loop_
_entity_poly.entity_id
_entity_poly.type
_entity_poly.pdbx_seq_one_letter_code
_entity_poly.pdbx_strand_id
1 'polypeptide(L)'
;MILKSFELDKIAKDTIFHLIYGKNEGLKSECINEILKRNNARVFNYDEIQIKDEEESFYENILSGSLFESSKIILINRASDKIYNVILDLIDRNINNIKIIINAVHS
;
A
#
# COMPACT_ATOMS: atom_id res chain seq x y z
N MET A 1 -5.68 8.76 -10.37
CA MET A 1 -6.62 8.05 -11.27
C MET A 1 -7.64 7.33 -10.40
N ILE A 2 -8.92 7.30 -10.79
CA ILE A 2 -9.95 6.49 -10.13
C ILE A 2 -10.38 5.43 -11.13
N LEU A 3 -10.32 4.16 -10.73
CA LEU A 3 -10.68 3.00 -11.57
C LEU A 3 -11.75 2.17 -10.88
N LYS A 4 -12.58 1.48 -11.67
CA LYS A 4 -13.46 0.44 -11.14
C LYS A 4 -12.68 -0.86 -10.94
N SER A 5 -13.20 -1.75 -10.09
CA SER A 5 -12.57 -3.03 -9.76
C SER A 5 -12.32 -3.94 -10.96
N PHE A 6 -13.08 -3.80 -12.04
CA PHE A 6 -12.90 -4.57 -13.28
C PHE A 6 -11.89 -3.95 -14.25
N GLU A 7 -11.25 -2.83 -13.88
CA GLU A 7 -10.30 -2.10 -14.72
C GLU A 7 -8.87 -2.13 -14.14
N LEU A 8 -8.57 -3.08 -13.24
CA LEU A 8 -7.27 -3.16 -12.55
C LEU A 8 -6.09 -3.25 -13.52
N ASP A 9 -6.28 -3.87 -14.67
CA ASP A 9 -5.35 -3.94 -15.82
C ASP A 9 -4.94 -2.57 -16.38
N LYS A 10 -5.72 -1.51 -16.14
CA LYS A 10 -5.36 -0.13 -16.52
C LYS A 10 -4.44 0.58 -15.53
N ILE A 11 -4.13 -0.04 -14.39
CA ILE A 11 -3.20 0.53 -13.40
C ILE A 11 -1.79 0.57 -13.99
N ALA A 12 -1.18 1.76 -14.01
CA ALA A 12 0.18 1.94 -14.50
C ALA A 12 1.18 1.16 -13.62
N LYS A 13 2.15 0.48 -14.26
CA LYS A 13 3.06 -0.46 -13.59
C LYS A 13 3.91 0.20 -12.50
N ASP A 14 4.27 1.46 -12.70
CA ASP A 14 5.04 2.33 -11.83
C ASP A 14 4.20 3.04 -10.74
N THR A 15 2.88 2.81 -10.68
CA THR A 15 2.04 3.36 -9.61
C THR A 15 2.54 2.86 -8.25
N ILE A 16 2.90 3.77 -7.35
CA ILE A 16 3.42 3.44 -6.02
C ILE A 16 2.27 3.24 -5.02
N PHE A 17 1.33 4.19 -4.97
CA PHE A 17 0.25 4.22 -4.00
C PHE A 17 -1.05 3.70 -4.59
N HIS A 18 -1.69 2.75 -3.90
CA HIS A 18 -2.98 2.18 -4.25
C HIS A 18 -3.93 2.31 -3.07
N LEU A 19 -5.03 3.04 -3.24
CA LEU A 19 -6.11 3.07 -2.26
C LEU A 19 -7.23 2.12 -2.70
N ILE A 20 -7.48 1.10 -1.88
CA ILE A 20 -8.57 0.14 -2.07
C ILE A 20 -9.72 0.53 -1.16
N TYR A 21 -10.78 1.09 -1.75
CA TYR A 21 -11.92 1.64 -1.04
C TYR A 21 -13.24 1.07 -1.57
N GLY A 22 -14.14 0.69 -0.66
CA GLY A 22 -15.47 0.18 -0.99
C GLY A 22 -16.11 -0.60 0.17
N LYS A 23 -17.42 -0.85 0.09
CA LYS A 23 -18.18 -1.62 1.10
C LYS A 23 -17.97 -3.13 1.04
N ASN A 24 -17.60 -3.65 -0.13
CA ASN A 24 -17.51 -5.09 -0.38
C ASN A 24 -16.09 -5.59 -0.08
N GLU A 25 -15.87 -6.13 1.12
CA GLU A 25 -14.55 -6.63 1.56
C GLU A 25 -14.04 -7.82 0.72
N GLY A 26 -14.94 -8.66 0.19
CA GLY A 26 -14.56 -9.74 -0.72
C GLY A 26 -13.94 -9.21 -2.01
N LEU A 27 -14.61 -8.23 -2.63
CA LEU A 27 -14.13 -7.58 -3.85
C LEU A 27 -12.83 -6.80 -3.61
N LYS A 28 -12.68 -6.15 -2.44
CA LYS A 28 -11.42 -5.50 -2.06
C LYS A 28 -10.28 -6.51 -1.95
N SER A 29 -10.53 -7.65 -1.31
CA SER A 29 -9.55 -8.73 -1.17
C SER A 29 -9.15 -9.29 -2.53
N GLU A 30 -10.11 -9.49 -3.45
CA GLU A 30 -9.82 -9.89 -4.83
C GLU A 30 -8.93 -8.86 -5.54
N CYS A 31 -9.25 -7.56 -5.45
CA CYS A 31 -8.45 -6.50 -6.05
C CYS A 31 -7.01 -6.48 -5.51
N ILE A 32 -6.84 -6.62 -4.20
CA ILE A 32 -5.53 -6.69 -3.56
C ILE A 32 -4.75 -7.90 -4.08
N ASN A 33 -5.38 -9.08 -4.10
CA ASN A 33 -4.74 -10.31 -4.60
C ASN A 33 -4.30 -10.19 -6.06
N GLU A 34 -5.09 -9.56 -6.92
CA GLU A 34 -4.70 -9.31 -8.31
C GLU A 34 -3.51 -8.34 -8.42
N ILE A 35 -3.45 -7.31 -7.58
CA ILE A 35 -2.28 -6.41 -7.52
C ILE A 35 -1.05 -7.18 -7.03
N LEU A 36 -1.17 -8.02 -6.01
CA LEU A 36 -0.07 -8.84 -5.48
C LEU A 36 0.45 -9.83 -6.53
N LYS A 37 -0.41 -10.56 -7.22
CA LYS A 37 -0.01 -11.54 -8.27
C LYS A 37 0.81 -10.90 -9.41
N ARG A 38 0.54 -9.64 -9.73
CA ARG A 38 1.25 -8.89 -10.79
C ARG A 38 2.63 -8.39 -10.34
N ASN A 39 2.95 -8.47 -9.05
CA ASN A 39 4.17 -7.95 -8.46
C ASN A 39 4.89 -9.04 -7.66
N ASN A 40 6.00 -9.54 -8.20
CA ASN A 40 6.79 -10.55 -7.52
C ASN A 40 7.75 -9.92 -6.50
N ALA A 41 7.19 -9.50 -5.37
CA ALA A 41 7.85 -8.71 -4.34
C ALA A 41 7.48 -9.21 -2.94
N ARG A 42 8.38 -9.01 -1.97
CA ARG A 42 8.10 -9.38 -0.58
C ARG A 42 7.00 -8.49 -0.02
N VAL A 43 5.98 -9.09 0.58
CA VAL A 43 4.84 -8.37 1.17
C VAL A 43 5.05 -8.23 2.67
N PHE A 44 4.96 -7.00 3.17
CA PHE A 44 4.91 -6.65 4.58
C PHE A 44 3.50 -6.16 4.92
N ASN A 45 2.91 -6.74 5.95
CA ASN A 45 1.54 -6.44 6.37
C ASN A 45 1.57 -5.62 7.65
N TYR A 46 0.79 -4.55 7.66
CA TYR A 46 0.59 -3.69 8.82
C TYR A 46 -0.89 -3.40 9.00
N ASP A 47 -1.38 -3.34 10.22
CA ASP A 47 -2.57 -2.56 10.53
C ASP A 47 -2.20 -1.11 10.80
N GLU A 48 -3.11 -0.16 10.55
CA GLU A 48 -2.92 1.25 10.92
C GLU A 48 -2.47 1.43 12.38
N ILE A 49 -3.01 0.62 13.31
CA ILE A 49 -2.64 0.69 14.72
C ILE A 49 -1.17 0.31 14.96
N GLN A 50 -0.64 -0.67 14.22
CA GLN A 50 0.77 -1.07 14.33
C GLN A 50 1.69 0.02 13.79
N ILE A 51 1.30 0.71 12.72
CA ILE A 51 2.06 1.84 12.18
C ILE A 51 2.15 2.96 13.21
N LYS A 52 1.05 3.20 13.95
CA LYS A 52 1.03 4.20 15.01
C LYS A 52 1.88 3.81 16.22
N ASP A 53 1.82 2.55 16.63
CA ASP A 53 2.51 2.06 17.83
C ASP A 53 4.01 1.82 17.58
N GLU A 54 4.40 1.53 16.33
CA GLU A 54 5.75 1.17 15.91
C GLU A 54 6.24 2.05 14.74
N GLU A 55 6.01 3.36 14.83
CA GLU A 55 6.25 4.32 13.74
C GLU A 55 7.70 4.29 13.21
N GLU A 56 8.69 4.27 14.09
CA GLU A 56 10.11 4.23 13.72
C GLU A 56 10.46 2.98 12.91
N SER A 57 10.05 1.80 13.38
CA SER A 57 10.25 0.51 12.70
C SER A 57 9.56 0.48 11.33
N PHE A 58 8.36 1.07 11.22
CA PHE A 58 7.66 1.20 9.95
C PHE A 58 8.44 2.06 8.95
N TYR A 59 8.90 3.25 9.36
CA TYR A 59 9.71 4.11 8.50
C TYR A 59 11.08 3.50 8.18
N GLU A 60 11.74 2.85 9.14
CA GLU A 60 12.98 2.12 8.87
C GLU A 60 12.74 1.04 7.81
N ASN A 61 11.67 0.25 7.92
CA ASN A 61 11.35 -0.74 6.88
C ASN A 61 11.09 -0.07 5.53
N ILE A 62 10.33 1.02 5.45
CA ILE A 62 10.04 1.69 4.17
C ILE A 62 11.29 2.32 3.56
N LEU A 63 12.10 3.02 4.36
CA LEU A 63 13.22 3.83 3.90
C LEU A 63 14.53 3.04 3.81
N SER A 64 14.64 1.90 4.48
CA SER A 64 15.73 0.96 4.25
C SER A 64 15.56 0.36 2.85
N GLY A 65 16.42 0.81 1.95
CA GLY A 65 16.42 0.41 0.55
C GLY A 65 17.86 0.27 0.09
N SER A 66 18.29 -0.95 -0.22
CA SER A 66 19.56 -1.16 -0.93
C SER A 66 19.39 -0.81 -2.41
N LEU A 67 20.43 -0.27 -3.05
CA LEU A 67 20.54 -0.13 -4.51
C LEU A 67 20.32 -1.47 -5.26
N PHE A 68 20.46 -2.59 -4.55
CA PHE A 68 20.32 -3.96 -5.07
C PHE A 68 19.10 -4.72 -4.51
N GLU A 69 18.24 -4.07 -3.72
CA GLU A 69 17.10 -4.75 -3.11
C GLU A 69 15.98 -5.04 -4.12
N SER A 70 15.36 -6.21 -3.95
CA SER A 70 14.13 -6.55 -4.66
C SER A 70 13.01 -5.61 -4.23
N SER A 71 12.12 -5.28 -5.18
CA SER A 71 10.96 -4.44 -4.88
C SER A 71 10.14 -5.04 -3.72
N LYS A 72 9.57 -4.16 -2.88
CA LYS A 72 8.77 -4.55 -1.72
C LYS A 72 7.34 -4.00 -1.83
N ILE A 73 6.41 -4.68 -1.16
CA ILE A 73 5.01 -4.26 -1.06
C ILE A 73 4.67 -4.07 0.41
N ILE A 74 4.13 -2.91 0.75
CA ILE A 74 3.55 -2.62 2.07
C ILE A 74 2.03 -2.68 1.91
N LEU A 75 1.39 -3.60 2.61
CA LEU A 75 -0.07 -3.69 2.70
C LEU A 75 -0.51 -3.15 4.06
N ILE A 76 -1.19 -2.00 4.04
CA ILE A 76 -1.75 -1.34 5.21
C ILE A 76 -3.23 -1.68 5.31
N ASN A 77 -3.61 -2.49 6.28
CA ASN A 77 -4.96 -2.91 6.56
C ASN A 77 -5.64 -2.02 7.58
N ARG A 78 -6.97 -2.02 7.53
CA ARG A 78 -7.83 -1.26 8.46
C ARG A 78 -7.48 0.23 8.50
N ALA A 79 -7.03 0.77 7.37
CA ALA A 79 -6.64 2.17 7.28
C ALA A 79 -7.87 3.08 7.38
N SER A 80 -7.83 4.02 8.31
CA SER A 80 -8.82 5.08 8.43
C SER A 80 -8.25 6.38 7.85
N ASP A 81 -9.00 7.47 7.94
CA ASP A 81 -8.51 8.79 7.51
C ASP A 81 -7.26 9.24 8.30
N LYS A 82 -6.98 8.63 9.45
CA LYS A 82 -5.81 8.93 10.29
C LYS A 82 -4.49 8.58 9.62
N ILE A 83 -4.47 7.65 8.66
CA ILE A 83 -3.26 7.32 7.90
C ILE A 83 -2.77 8.46 7.00
N TYR A 84 -3.61 9.48 6.74
CA TYR A 84 -3.36 10.55 5.78
C TYR A 84 -1.97 11.20 5.93
N ASN A 85 -1.60 11.60 7.15
CA ASN A 85 -0.32 12.27 7.38
C ASN A 85 0.89 11.36 7.10
N VAL A 86 0.78 10.07 7.40
CA VAL A 86 1.83 9.08 7.10
C VAL A 86 1.99 8.95 5.59
N ILE A 87 0.88 8.83 4.86
CA ILE A 87 0.93 8.72 3.40
C ILE A 87 1.48 10.01 2.75
N LEU A 88 1.13 11.17 3.29
CA LEU A 88 1.62 12.45 2.79
C LEU A 88 3.14 12.58 2.96
N ASP A 89 3.67 12.27 4.14
CA ASP A 89 5.13 12.28 4.39
C ASP A 89 5.86 11.29 3.46
N LEU A 90 5.30 10.10 3.23
CA LEU A 90 5.88 9.12 2.31
C LEU A 90 5.89 9.59 0.85
N ILE A 91 4.86 10.34 0.43
CA ILE A 91 4.84 10.98 -0.90
C ILE A 91 5.94 12.04 -0.98
N ASP A 92 6.06 12.90 0.02
CA ASP A 92 7.05 13.99 0.06
C ASP A 92 8.50 13.47 0.06
N ARG A 93 8.73 12.28 0.60
CA ARG A 93 10.04 11.60 0.58
C ARG A 93 10.44 10.99 -0.76
N ASN A 94 9.57 10.99 -1.78
CA ASN A 94 9.83 10.38 -3.09
C ASN A 94 10.38 8.95 -3.00
N ILE A 95 9.74 8.11 -2.18
CA ILE A 95 10.09 6.70 -2.05
C ILE A 95 10.04 6.00 -3.42
N ASN A 96 10.94 5.05 -3.64
CA ASN A 96 11.04 4.30 -4.89
C ASN A 96 11.18 2.79 -4.61
N ASN A 97 11.01 1.98 -5.66
CA ASN A 97 11.13 0.53 -5.59
C ASN A 97 10.21 -0.15 -4.53
N ILE A 98 9.12 0.53 -4.18
CA ILE A 98 8.11 0.10 -3.21
C ILE A 98 6.72 0.33 -3.78
N LYS A 99 5.78 -0.55 -3.42
CA LYS A 99 4.34 -0.31 -3.61
C LYS A 99 3.65 -0.28 -2.26
N ILE A 100 2.73 0.66 -2.08
CA ILE A 100 1.94 0.81 -0.88
C ILE A 100 0.47 0.60 -1.24
N ILE A 101 -0.13 -0.44 -0.66
CA ILE A 101 -1.54 -0.78 -0.82
C ILE A 101 -2.24 -0.43 0.49
N ILE A 102 -3.18 0.50 0.42
CA ILE A 102 -3.96 1.00 1.54
C ILE A 102 -5.35 0.37 1.44
N ASN A 103 -5.62 -0.61 2.29
CA ASN A 103 -6.91 -1.26 2.42
C ASN A 103 -7.75 -0.50 3.45
N ALA A 104 -8.55 0.45 2.97
CA ALA A 104 -9.30 1.37 3.82
C ALA A 104 -10.53 0.70 4.45
N VAL A 105 -10.78 0.96 5.73
CA VAL A 105 -12.07 0.61 6.34
C VAL A 105 -13.16 1.52 5.78
N HIS A 106 -14.33 0.94 5.52
CA HIS A 106 -15.50 1.73 5.23
C HIS A 106 -16.09 2.21 6.56
N SER A 107 -15.94 3.52 6.84
CA SER A 107 -16.62 4.23 7.91
C SER A 107 -18.01 4.70 7.49
#